data_AF-A0A3S1DXC6-F1
#
_entry.id   AF-A0A3S1DXC6-F1
#
_cell.length_a   1.000
_cell.length_b   1.000
_cell.length_c   1.000
_cell.angle_alpha   90.00
_cell.angle_beta   90.00
_cell.angle_gamma   90.00
#
_symmetry.space_group_name_H-M   'P 1'
#
loop_
_entity.id
_entity.type
_entity.pdbx_description
1 polymer ?
#
loop_
_entity_poly.entity_id
_entity_poly.type
_entity_poly.pdbx_seq_one_letter_code
_entity_poly.pdbx_strand_id
1 'polypeptide(L)'
;ERTVGPGLGEDSIHAGKVAGVVGSILVVAFMFVAYGFLGFLANLALAVHVAMIIGLLSLLGATLTLPGIAGIVLTIGMAVDSNVLIYERIREERRAGRSVIQAIDTGFTKALATIVDSNVTALIATVVLFWIGTGPVKGFAISFAIGILTTVFTAFTFTRLLVSIWLRRARPKELPRAPVTFIPPGTRIPFMGIRRWTFALSSLLSVLSVVLFMTVDINYGIDFKGGSLIEVQAKDGTADLADIRGRLTELNIGEVQVQQFGEPNDVLIRVGTQDGGENAEQTVIDKVRGELQDQYDFRRVEVVGPTVSGELAKQGTIAMLVALLGILAYVWFRFEWQFAVGAIIATVHDIVMTIGFFVITGLEFNQSSLAAILTIIGYSLNDTIVVYDRVREDLRKYKKMPLPELLNNAINETLSRTTLTAVTTILALLALVLFGGEVIRSFTLAMLFGVVFGTYSSIFIAAPLLILFKLRPQAAAADEEKRVSGGKAVAT
;
A
#
# COMPACT_ATOMS: atom_id res chain seq x y z
N GLU A 1 -14.56 20.04 16.26
CA GLU A 1 -15.58 20.22 15.19
C GLU A 1 -14.92 20.17 13.81
N ARG A 2 -15.61 19.73 12.74
CA ARG A 2 -15.11 19.81 11.35
C ARG A 2 -16.20 20.37 10.43
N THR A 3 -15.93 21.51 9.81
CA THR A 3 -16.86 22.22 8.92
C THR A 3 -16.20 22.43 7.57
N VAL A 4 -16.85 21.99 6.50
CA VAL A 4 -16.32 22.04 5.13
C VAL A 4 -17.30 22.80 4.24
N GLY A 5 -16.79 23.79 3.50
CA GLY A 5 -17.54 24.57 2.53
C GLY A 5 -17.95 23.71 1.33
N PRO A 6 -19.17 23.89 0.77
CA PRO A 6 -19.67 23.07 -0.33
C PRO A 6 -18.76 23.02 -1.58
N GLY A 7 -18.13 24.16 -1.93
CA GLY A 7 -17.24 24.24 -3.09
C GLY A 7 -16.01 23.32 -2.98
N LEU A 8 -15.39 23.25 -1.79
CA LEU A 8 -14.24 22.38 -1.57
C LEU A 8 -14.60 20.89 -1.77
N GLY A 9 -15.82 20.52 -1.38
CA GLY A 9 -16.35 19.18 -1.59
C GLY A 9 -16.49 18.82 -3.07
N GLU A 10 -17.02 19.74 -3.88
CA GLU A 10 -17.18 19.55 -5.32
C GLU A 10 -15.82 19.43 -6.03
N ASP A 11 -14.89 20.33 -5.74
CA ASP A 11 -13.53 20.33 -6.30
C ASP A 11 -12.78 19.04 -5.95
N SER A 12 -12.87 18.61 -4.70
CA SER A 12 -12.27 17.36 -4.22
C SER A 12 -12.86 16.13 -4.92
N ILE A 13 -14.18 16.09 -5.11
CA ILE A 13 -14.85 14.99 -5.83
C ILE A 13 -14.42 14.99 -7.30
N HIS A 14 -14.32 16.16 -7.94
CA HIS A 14 -13.88 16.27 -9.32
C HIS A 14 -12.44 15.80 -9.49
N ALA A 15 -11.52 16.27 -8.64
CA ALA A 15 -10.13 15.84 -8.60
C ALA A 15 -10.02 14.31 -8.40
N GLY A 16 -10.73 13.77 -7.42
CA GLY A 16 -10.77 12.32 -7.16
C GLY A 16 -11.32 11.51 -8.35
N LYS A 17 -12.36 12.01 -9.03
CA LYS A 17 -12.90 11.38 -10.26
C LYS A 17 -11.88 11.39 -11.39
N VAL A 18 -11.21 12.52 -11.65
CA VAL A 18 -10.19 12.64 -12.69
C VAL A 18 -9.03 11.69 -12.39
N ALA A 19 -8.52 11.68 -11.16
CA ALA A 19 -7.46 10.78 -10.73
C ALA A 19 -7.87 9.30 -10.91
N GLY A 20 -9.11 8.95 -10.56
CA GLY A 20 -9.61 7.59 -10.73
C GLY A 20 -9.77 7.16 -12.19
N VAL A 21 -10.22 8.05 -13.06
CA VAL A 21 -10.31 7.79 -14.51
C VAL A 21 -8.92 7.64 -15.11
N VAL A 22 -8.01 8.57 -14.84
CA VAL A 22 -6.63 8.52 -15.34
C VAL A 22 -5.92 7.26 -14.83
N GLY A 23 -6.00 6.97 -13.53
CA GLY A 23 -5.43 5.76 -12.94
C GLY A 23 -5.99 4.49 -13.57
N SER A 24 -7.31 4.43 -13.80
CA SER A 24 -7.94 3.29 -14.48
C SER A 24 -7.43 3.11 -15.91
N ILE A 25 -7.31 4.20 -16.68
CA ILE A 25 -6.79 4.15 -18.06
C ILE A 25 -5.35 3.63 -18.08
N LEU A 26 -4.50 4.12 -17.18
CA LEU A 26 -3.11 3.68 -17.08
C LEU A 26 -3.01 2.19 -16.75
N VAL A 27 -3.79 1.71 -15.77
CA VAL A 27 -3.83 0.30 -15.38
C VAL A 27 -4.38 -0.57 -16.52
N VAL A 28 -5.48 -0.16 -17.18
CA VAL A 28 -6.08 -0.87 -18.31
C VAL A 28 -5.11 -1.00 -19.48
N ALA A 29 -4.43 0.10 -19.83
CA ALA A 29 -3.42 0.13 -20.89
C ALA A 29 -2.25 -0.80 -20.54
N PHE A 30 -1.74 -0.71 -19.32
CA PHE A 30 -0.66 -1.57 -18.85
C PHE A 30 -1.02 -3.06 -18.90
N MET A 31 -2.21 -3.43 -18.42
CA MET A 31 -2.68 -4.82 -18.45
C MET A 31 -2.79 -5.35 -19.88
N PHE A 32 -3.25 -4.53 -20.83
CA PHE A 32 -3.27 -4.91 -22.23
C PHE A 32 -1.86 -5.12 -22.79
N VAL A 33 -0.92 -4.23 -22.47
CA VAL A 33 0.49 -4.33 -22.91
C VAL A 33 1.19 -5.56 -22.33
N ALA A 34 0.96 -5.88 -21.05
CA ALA A 34 1.61 -6.98 -20.34
C ALA A 34 1.00 -8.37 -20.64
N TYR A 35 -0.29 -8.43 -20.99
CA TYR A 35 -1.04 -9.70 -21.10
C TYR A 35 -1.85 -9.88 -22.39
N GLY A 36 -1.92 -8.87 -23.26
CA GLY A 36 -2.66 -8.93 -24.52
C GLY A 36 -4.13 -9.27 -24.30
N PHE A 37 -4.60 -10.34 -24.96
CA PHE A 37 -6.00 -10.77 -24.84
C PHE A 37 -6.40 -11.20 -23.42
N LEU A 38 -5.49 -11.82 -22.65
CA LEU A 38 -5.78 -12.13 -21.24
C LEU A 38 -5.91 -10.82 -20.43
N GLY A 39 -5.09 -9.82 -20.75
CA GLY A 39 -5.20 -8.48 -20.15
C GLY A 39 -6.55 -7.82 -20.44
N PHE A 40 -7.08 -7.99 -21.66
CA PHE A 40 -8.43 -7.53 -21.99
C PHE A 40 -9.51 -8.19 -21.12
N LEU A 41 -9.42 -9.50 -20.87
CA LEU A 41 -10.36 -10.20 -19.97
C LEU A 41 -10.25 -9.70 -18.52
N ALA A 42 -9.03 -9.47 -18.03
CA ALA A 42 -8.81 -8.87 -16.71
C ALA A 42 -9.40 -7.46 -16.63
N ASN A 43 -9.30 -6.65 -17.68
CA ASN A 43 -9.89 -5.31 -17.72
C ASN A 43 -11.42 -5.34 -17.71
N LEU A 44 -12.05 -6.34 -18.34
CA LEU A 44 -13.49 -6.54 -18.21
C LEU A 44 -13.89 -6.92 -16.78
N ALA A 45 -13.10 -7.76 -16.11
CA ALA A 45 -13.30 -8.08 -14.71
C ALA A 45 -13.08 -6.86 -13.78
N LEU A 46 -12.11 -6.00 -14.10
CA LEU A 46 -11.87 -4.74 -13.40
C LEU A 46 -13.06 -3.77 -13.52
N ALA A 47 -13.68 -3.67 -14.70
CA ALA A 47 -14.87 -2.84 -14.88
C ALA A 47 -16.04 -3.33 -14.02
N VAL A 48 -16.27 -4.65 -13.98
CA VAL A 48 -17.27 -5.26 -13.08
C VAL A 48 -16.90 -5.03 -11.63
N HIS A 49 -15.61 -5.12 -11.28
CA HIS A 49 -15.12 -4.88 -9.93
C HIS A 49 -15.43 -3.46 -9.43
N VAL A 50 -15.13 -2.43 -10.22
CA VAL A 50 -15.47 -1.04 -9.90
C VAL A 50 -16.99 -0.85 -9.77
N ALA A 51 -17.78 -1.44 -10.67
CA ALA A 51 -19.24 -1.40 -10.60
C ALA A 51 -19.78 -2.05 -9.32
N MET A 52 -19.19 -3.19 -8.90
CA MET A 52 -19.55 -3.86 -7.65
C MET A 52 -19.22 -3.01 -6.42
N ILE A 53 -18.06 -2.34 -6.39
CA ILE A 53 -17.70 -1.44 -5.29
C ILE A 53 -18.74 -0.32 -5.16
N ILE A 54 -19.04 0.37 -6.26
CA ILE A 54 -20.03 1.46 -6.26
C ILE A 54 -21.42 0.95 -5.85
N GLY A 55 -21.84 -0.19 -6.39
CA GLY A 55 -23.12 -0.81 -6.07
C GLY A 55 -23.24 -1.21 -4.60
N LEU A 56 -22.19 -1.78 -4.01
CA LEU A 56 -22.18 -2.17 -2.59
C LEU A 56 -22.09 -0.96 -1.66
N LEU A 57 -21.31 0.06 -2.00
CA LEU A 57 -21.29 1.31 -1.24
C LEU A 57 -22.68 1.95 -1.21
N SER A 58 -23.36 1.98 -2.35
CA SER A 58 -24.73 2.50 -2.45
C SER A 58 -25.73 1.64 -1.67
N LEU A 59 -25.61 0.30 -1.73
CA LEU A 59 -26.49 -0.63 -1.00
C LEU A 59 -26.38 -0.44 0.52
N LEU A 60 -25.17 -0.24 1.01
CA LEU A 60 -24.88 -0.08 2.44
C LEU A 60 -25.15 1.34 2.94
N GLY A 61 -25.50 2.29 2.06
CA GLY A 61 -25.60 3.70 2.42
C GLY A 61 -24.27 4.28 2.92
N ALA A 62 -23.14 3.71 2.49
CA ALA A 62 -21.82 4.11 2.96
C ALA A 62 -21.43 5.47 2.39
N THR A 63 -20.94 6.36 3.25
CA THR A 63 -20.50 7.70 2.84
C THR A 63 -19.22 7.61 2.00
N LEU A 64 -19.26 8.17 0.77
CA LEU A 64 -18.09 8.28 -0.08
C LEU A 64 -17.27 9.53 0.29
N THR A 65 -16.23 9.32 1.09
CA THR A 65 -15.29 10.39 1.49
C THR A 65 -14.18 10.54 0.43
N LEU A 66 -13.43 11.64 0.47
CA LEU A 66 -12.28 11.81 -0.44
C LEU A 66 -11.21 10.71 -0.24
N PRO A 67 -10.81 10.35 1.00
CA PRO A 67 -10.03 9.14 1.21
C PRO A 67 -10.75 7.88 0.71
N GLY A 68 -12.07 7.78 0.83
CA GLY A 68 -12.88 6.72 0.20
C GLY A 68 -12.66 6.59 -1.30
N ILE A 69 -12.62 7.71 -2.04
CA ILE A 69 -12.30 7.71 -3.47
C ILE A 69 -10.87 7.20 -3.70
N ALA A 70 -9.89 7.65 -2.92
CA ALA A 70 -8.53 7.14 -2.99
C ALA A 70 -8.47 5.62 -2.73
N GLY A 71 -9.31 5.10 -1.82
CA GLY A 71 -9.48 3.67 -1.57
C GLY A 71 -9.96 2.91 -2.80
N ILE A 72 -10.95 3.44 -3.54
CA ILE A 72 -11.42 2.84 -4.81
C ILE A 72 -10.32 2.86 -5.88
N VAL A 73 -9.58 3.95 -6.00
CA VAL A 73 -8.50 4.04 -7.01
C VAL A 73 -7.33 3.12 -6.66
N LEU A 74 -7.03 2.98 -5.38
CA LEU A 74 -6.04 2.01 -4.90
C LEU A 74 -6.48 0.57 -5.16
N THR A 75 -7.75 0.24 -4.93
CA THR A 75 -8.28 -1.09 -5.25
C THR A 75 -8.27 -1.37 -6.74
N ILE A 76 -8.41 -0.36 -7.62
CA ILE A 76 -8.23 -0.56 -9.07
C ILE A 76 -6.81 -1.06 -9.39
N GLY A 77 -5.78 -0.45 -8.81
CA GLY A 77 -4.38 -0.87 -8.99
C GLY A 77 -4.08 -2.26 -8.42
N MET A 78 -4.72 -2.61 -7.30
CA MET A 78 -4.56 -3.92 -6.63
C MET A 78 -5.48 -5.02 -7.20
N ALA A 79 -6.65 -4.69 -7.77
CA ALA A 79 -7.62 -5.67 -8.25
C ALA A 79 -7.07 -6.50 -9.41
N VAL A 80 -6.16 -5.92 -10.19
CA VAL A 80 -5.48 -6.62 -11.26
C VAL A 80 -4.37 -7.55 -10.75
N ASP A 81 -3.87 -7.41 -9.51
CA ASP A 81 -2.83 -8.30 -8.94
C ASP A 81 -3.26 -9.77 -8.96
N SER A 82 -4.47 -10.05 -8.51
CA SER A 82 -5.01 -11.41 -8.53
C SER A 82 -5.04 -12.00 -9.95
N ASN A 83 -5.32 -11.18 -10.97
CA ASN A 83 -5.27 -11.59 -12.38
C ASN A 83 -3.82 -11.81 -12.87
N VAL A 84 -2.89 -10.91 -12.53
CA VAL A 84 -1.45 -11.04 -12.82
C VAL A 84 -0.93 -12.35 -12.25
N LEU A 85 -1.24 -12.66 -10.99
CA LEU A 85 -0.87 -13.91 -10.33
C LEU A 85 -1.37 -15.14 -11.09
N ILE A 86 -2.67 -15.16 -11.40
CA ILE A 86 -3.29 -16.26 -12.15
C ILE A 86 -2.58 -16.42 -13.49
N TYR A 87 -2.34 -15.34 -14.23
CA TYR A 87 -1.73 -15.40 -15.55
C TYR A 87 -0.27 -15.81 -15.53
N GLU A 88 0.53 -15.34 -14.57
CA GLU A 88 1.91 -15.81 -14.40
C GLU A 88 1.95 -17.29 -14.02
N ARG A 89 1.03 -17.76 -13.17
CA ARG A 89 0.93 -19.19 -12.84
C ARG A 89 0.53 -20.05 -14.04
N ILE A 90 -0.40 -19.56 -14.87
CA ILE A 90 -0.79 -20.23 -16.12
C ILE A 90 0.39 -20.31 -17.10
N ARG A 91 1.15 -19.21 -17.24
CA ARG A 91 2.35 -19.17 -18.09
C ARG A 91 3.42 -20.13 -17.58
N GLU A 92 3.63 -20.22 -16.28
CA GLU A 92 4.55 -21.16 -15.64
C GLU A 92 4.15 -22.61 -15.94
N GLU A 93 2.90 -22.99 -15.69
CA GLU A 93 2.42 -24.35 -15.92
C GLU A 93 2.43 -24.74 -17.41
N ARG A 94 2.21 -23.76 -18.30
CA ARG A 94 2.36 -23.99 -19.75
C ARG A 94 3.82 -24.22 -20.15
N ARG A 95 4.77 -23.47 -19.57
CA ARG A 95 6.22 -23.69 -19.78
C ARG A 95 6.69 -25.03 -19.22
N ALA A 96 6.05 -25.53 -18.17
CA ALA A 96 6.27 -26.87 -17.64
C ALA A 96 5.71 -28.01 -18.54
N GLY A 97 5.14 -27.68 -19.71
CA GLY A 97 4.70 -28.64 -20.73
C GLY A 97 3.23 -29.05 -20.65
N ARG A 98 2.45 -28.55 -19.68
CA ARG A 98 1.01 -28.87 -19.57
C ARG A 98 0.21 -28.32 -20.75
N SER A 99 -0.87 -29.00 -21.15
CA SER A 99 -1.77 -28.47 -22.19
C SER A 99 -2.41 -27.14 -21.77
N VAL A 100 -2.91 -26.33 -22.72
CA VAL A 100 -3.51 -25.00 -22.42
C VAL A 100 -4.64 -25.12 -21.38
N ILE A 101 -5.50 -26.13 -21.51
CA ILE A 101 -6.61 -26.36 -20.58
C ILE A 101 -6.09 -26.74 -19.20
N GLN A 102 -5.14 -27.66 -19.11
CA GLN A 102 -4.54 -28.09 -17.84
C GLN A 102 -3.79 -26.95 -17.15
N ALA A 103 -3.04 -26.15 -17.92
CA ALA A 103 -2.30 -25.00 -17.40
C ALA A 103 -3.26 -23.95 -16.82
N ILE A 104 -4.39 -23.69 -17.49
CA ILE A 104 -5.41 -22.75 -17.01
C ILE A 104 -6.07 -23.26 -15.74
N ASP A 105 -6.55 -24.50 -15.72
CA ASP A 105 -7.23 -25.06 -14.54
C ASP A 105 -6.30 -25.17 -13.32
N THR A 106 -5.06 -25.60 -13.54
CA THR A 106 -4.03 -25.60 -12.49
C THR A 106 -3.71 -24.20 -12.03
N GLY A 107 -3.60 -23.25 -12.97
CA GLY A 107 -3.31 -21.84 -12.69
C GLY A 107 -4.32 -21.24 -11.73
N PHE A 108 -5.61 -21.33 -12.04
CA PHE A 108 -6.67 -20.86 -11.14
C PHE A 108 -6.66 -21.58 -9.80
N THR A 109 -6.56 -22.92 -9.79
CA THR A 109 -6.65 -23.71 -8.56
C THR A 109 -5.49 -23.43 -7.60
N LYS A 110 -4.26 -23.35 -8.11
CA LYS A 110 -3.08 -23.07 -7.28
C LYS A 110 -3.00 -21.60 -6.86
N ALA A 111 -3.42 -20.68 -7.73
CA ALA A 111 -3.44 -19.25 -7.42
C ALA A 111 -4.41 -18.90 -6.29
N LEU A 112 -5.54 -19.59 -6.19
CA LEU A 112 -6.61 -19.25 -5.25
C LEU A 112 -6.12 -19.14 -3.81
N ALA A 113 -5.32 -20.10 -3.33
CA ALA A 113 -4.82 -20.08 -1.96
C ALA A 113 -4.02 -18.80 -1.69
N THR A 114 -3.06 -18.48 -2.56
CA THR A 114 -2.22 -17.28 -2.44
C THR A 114 -3.03 -15.97 -2.55
N ILE A 115 -4.07 -15.92 -3.40
CA ILE A 115 -4.99 -14.75 -3.51
C ILE A 115 -5.79 -14.56 -2.22
N VAL A 116 -6.32 -15.64 -1.66
CA VAL A 116 -7.06 -15.58 -0.41
C VAL A 116 -6.11 -15.14 0.71
N ASP A 117 -4.90 -15.70 0.75
CA ASP A 117 -3.95 -15.40 1.82
C ASP A 117 -3.56 -13.93 1.86
N SER A 118 -3.28 -13.32 0.71
CA SER A 118 -2.91 -11.92 0.63
C SER A 118 -4.07 -10.97 0.94
N ASN A 119 -5.27 -11.29 0.47
CA ASN A 119 -6.46 -10.49 0.76
C ASN A 119 -6.86 -10.56 2.23
N VAL A 120 -6.65 -11.70 2.91
CA VAL A 120 -6.89 -11.81 4.36
C VAL A 120 -5.97 -10.88 5.13
N THR A 121 -4.68 -10.80 4.81
CA THR A 121 -3.78 -9.84 5.48
C THR A 121 -4.16 -8.39 5.26
N ALA A 122 -4.55 -8.03 4.03
CA ALA A 122 -5.05 -6.69 3.74
C ALA A 122 -6.33 -6.38 4.52
N LEU A 123 -7.24 -7.36 4.63
CA LEU A 123 -8.47 -7.22 5.38
C LEU A 123 -8.23 -7.05 6.88
N ILE A 124 -7.26 -7.74 7.47
CA ILE A 124 -6.87 -7.56 8.88
C ILE A 124 -6.49 -6.10 9.15
N ALA A 125 -5.59 -5.54 8.34
CA ALA A 125 -5.18 -4.14 8.47
C ALA A 125 -6.37 -3.18 8.26
N THR A 126 -7.23 -3.49 7.29
CA THR A 126 -8.42 -2.67 6.98
C THR A 126 -9.46 -2.69 8.08
N VAL A 127 -9.67 -3.82 8.75
CA VAL A 127 -10.59 -3.94 9.90
C VAL A 127 -10.09 -3.11 11.07
N VAL A 128 -8.78 -3.15 11.35
CA VAL A 128 -8.16 -2.30 12.38
C VAL A 128 -8.33 -0.83 12.02
N LEU A 129 -8.12 -0.47 10.75
CA LEU A 129 -8.31 0.88 10.26
C LEU A 129 -9.77 1.35 10.37
N PHE A 130 -10.73 0.49 10.09
CA PHE A 130 -12.15 0.79 10.24
C PHE A 130 -12.53 1.03 11.71
N TRP A 131 -11.99 0.21 12.63
CA TRP A 131 -12.27 0.34 14.05
C TRP A 131 -11.78 1.69 14.60
N ILE A 132 -10.62 2.15 14.14
CA ILE A 132 -9.95 3.33 14.70
C ILE A 132 -10.11 4.61 13.88
N GLY A 133 -10.47 4.48 12.61
CA GLY A 133 -10.67 5.59 11.71
C GLY A 133 -11.71 6.57 12.26
N THR A 134 -11.48 7.87 12.10
CA THR A 134 -12.56 8.88 12.17
C THR A 134 -13.10 9.11 10.76
N GLY A 135 -14.26 9.78 10.65
CA GLY A 135 -15.09 9.91 9.43
C GLY A 135 -14.39 9.65 8.09
N PRO A 136 -13.42 10.48 7.66
CA PRO A 136 -12.73 10.32 6.37
C PRO A 136 -11.99 8.98 6.22
N VAL A 137 -11.22 8.58 7.23
CA VAL A 137 -10.41 7.36 7.24
C VAL A 137 -11.30 6.11 7.32
N LYS A 138 -12.42 6.19 8.05
CA LYS A 138 -13.45 5.14 8.02
C LYS A 138 -14.03 4.94 6.62
N GLY A 139 -14.30 6.02 5.89
CA GLY A 139 -14.76 5.95 4.50
C GLY A 139 -13.75 5.24 3.59
N PHE A 140 -12.45 5.54 3.75
CA PHE A 140 -11.37 4.79 3.09
C PHE A 140 -11.44 3.31 3.44
N ALA A 141 -11.46 2.96 4.74
CA ALA A 141 -11.46 1.56 5.19
C ALA A 141 -12.66 0.76 4.65
N ILE A 142 -13.85 1.35 4.61
CA ILE A 142 -15.05 0.70 4.03
C ILE A 142 -14.85 0.44 2.53
N SER A 143 -14.46 1.46 1.77
CA SER A 143 -14.25 1.32 0.32
C SER A 143 -13.17 0.30 -0.01
N PHE A 144 -12.08 0.28 0.77
CA PHE A 144 -10.96 -0.62 0.61
C PHE A 144 -11.35 -2.05 0.99
N ALA A 145 -12.11 -2.27 2.08
CA ALA A 145 -12.62 -3.58 2.49
C ALA A 145 -13.56 -4.17 1.44
N ILE A 146 -14.51 -3.38 0.93
CA ILE A 146 -15.42 -3.80 -0.15
C ILE A 146 -14.62 -4.14 -1.41
N GLY A 147 -13.60 -3.34 -1.73
CA GLY A 147 -12.65 -3.67 -2.80
C GLY A 147 -12.02 -5.03 -2.58
N ILE A 148 -11.29 -5.24 -1.49
CA ILE A 148 -10.64 -6.53 -1.18
C ILE A 148 -11.63 -7.70 -1.32
N LEU A 149 -12.82 -7.62 -0.73
CA LEU A 149 -13.82 -8.69 -0.80
C LEU A 149 -14.31 -8.95 -2.22
N THR A 150 -14.57 -7.91 -3.00
CA THR A 150 -15.05 -8.04 -4.37
C THR A 150 -13.95 -8.45 -5.34
N THR A 151 -12.67 -8.14 -5.08
CA THR A 151 -11.55 -8.58 -5.95
C THR A 151 -11.43 -10.09 -6.00
N VAL A 152 -11.59 -10.79 -4.87
CA VAL A 152 -11.54 -12.26 -4.82
C VAL A 152 -12.61 -12.84 -5.74
N PHE A 153 -13.82 -12.28 -5.70
CA PHE A 153 -14.91 -12.72 -6.56
C PHE A 153 -14.65 -12.42 -8.04
N THR A 154 -14.22 -11.22 -8.40
CA THR A 154 -14.03 -10.84 -9.80
C THR A 154 -12.81 -11.51 -10.43
N ALA A 155 -11.69 -11.57 -9.71
CA ALA A 155 -10.46 -12.18 -10.21
C ALA A 155 -10.55 -13.71 -10.27
N PHE A 156 -11.19 -14.37 -9.30
CA PHE A 156 -11.34 -15.82 -9.35
C PHE A 156 -12.57 -16.26 -10.13
N THR A 157 -13.78 -15.87 -9.72
CA THR A 157 -15.02 -16.40 -10.29
C THR A 157 -15.30 -15.82 -11.67
N PHE A 158 -15.32 -14.49 -11.80
CA PHE A 158 -15.72 -13.85 -13.05
C PHE A 158 -14.66 -13.99 -14.14
N THR A 159 -13.37 -13.80 -13.82
CA THR A 159 -12.29 -14.01 -14.80
C THR A 159 -12.19 -15.47 -15.23
N ARG A 160 -12.39 -16.44 -14.33
CA ARG A 160 -12.45 -17.87 -14.70
C ARG A 160 -13.62 -18.15 -15.65
N LEU A 161 -14.78 -17.53 -15.43
CA LEU A 161 -15.92 -17.62 -16.35
C LEU A 161 -15.55 -17.10 -17.74
N LEU A 162 -14.99 -15.90 -17.83
CA LEU A 162 -14.58 -15.29 -19.11
C LEU A 162 -13.56 -16.15 -19.86
N VAL A 163 -12.51 -16.60 -19.16
CA VAL A 163 -11.47 -17.47 -19.75
C VAL A 163 -12.07 -18.81 -20.18
N SER A 164 -13.00 -19.38 -19.39
CA SER A 164 -13.67 -20.65 -19.73
C SER A 164 -14.55 -20.53 -20.98
N ILE A 165 -15.31 -19.44 -21.10
CA ILE A 165 -16.12 -19.15 -22.30
C ILE A 165 -15.22 -19.04 -23.53
N TRP A 166 -14.12 -18.28 -23.41
CA TRP A 166 -13.15 -18.14 -24.48
C TRP A 166 -12.52 -19.47 -24.88
N LEU A 167 -12.07 -20.30 -23.92
CA LEU A 167 -11.50 -21.62 -24.20
C LEU A 167 -12.45 -22.53 -24.96
N ARG A 168 -13.73 -22.55 -24.58
CA ARG A 168 -14.75 -23.37 -25.25
C ARG A 168 -14.99 -22.92 -26.69
N ARG A 169 -14.97 -21.61 -26.94
CA ARG A 169 -15.28 -21.02 -28.25
C ARG A 169 -14.08 -21.01 -29.20
N ALA A 170 -12.91 -20.58 -28.73
CA ALA A 170 -11.73 -20.37 -29.58
C ALA A 170 -10.83 -21.62 -29.70
N ARG A 171 -10.90 -22.56 -28.75
CA ARG A 171 -10.06 -23.78 -28.68
C ARG A 171 -8.58 -23.53 -29.05
N PRO A 172 -7.92 -22.59 -28.36
CA PRO A 172 -6.57 -22.17 -28.71
C PRO A 172 -5.53 -23.27 -28.42
N LYS A 173 -4.55 -23.42 -29.32
CA LYS A 173 -3.41 -24.35 -29.15
C LYS A 173 -2.27 -23.74 -28.31
N GLU A 174 -2.16 -22.42 -28.28
CA GLU A 174 -1.17 -21.67 -27.52
C GLU A 174 -1.86 -20.58 -26.67
N LEU A 175 -1.16 -20.12 -25.62
CA LEU A 175 -1.63 -18.97 -24.86
C LEU A 175 -1.52 -17.69 -25.72
N PRO A 176 -2.41 -16.71 -25.53
CA PRO A 176 -2.30 -15.42 -26.21
C PRO A 176 -0.95 -14.78 -25.90
N ARG A 177 -0.28 -14.27 -26.93
CA ARG A 177 1.00 -13.58 -26.77
C ARG A 177 0.74 -12.20 -26.18
N ALA A 178 1.62 -11.80 -25.25
CA ALA A 178 1.66 -10.42 -24.78
C ALA A 178 2.38 -9.53 -25.79
N PRO A 179 1.92 -8.29 -25.99
CA PRO A 179 2.65 -7.28 -26.77
C PRO A 179 4.07 -7.06 -26.25
N VAL A 180 4.26 -6.98 -24.93
CA VAL A 180 5.56 -6.75 -24.29
C VAL A 180 5.79 -7.77 -23.18
N THR A 181 6.99 -8.34 -23.13
CA THR A 181 7.44 -9.20 -22.03
C THR A 181 8.44 -8.44 -21.18
N PHE A 182 7.98 -7.86 -20.07
CA PHE A 182 8.82 -7.03 -19.19
C PHE A 182 9.94 -7.82 -18.51
N ILE A 183 9.65 -9.03 -18.04
CA ILE A 183 10.64 -9.91 -17.40
C ILE A 183 10.73 -11.21 -18.22
N PRO A 184 11.85 -11.43 -18.92
CA PRO A 184 12.02 -12.63 -19.73
C PRO A 184 11.95 -13.92 -18.91
N PRO A 185 11.36 -15.00 -19.47
CA PRO A 185 11.42 -16.33 -18.88
C PRO A 185 12.87 -16.75 -18.59
N GLY A 186 13.11 -17.33 -17.41
CA GLY A 186 14.43 -17.87 -17.07
C GLY A 186 15.46 -16.81 -16.70
N THR A 187 15.03 -15.60 -16.32
CA THR A 187 15.88 -14.60 -15.68
C THR A 187 16.59 -15.20 -14.45
N ARG A 188 17.90 -14.98 -14.34
CA ARG A 188 18.75 -15.53 -13.26
C ARG A 188 19.58 -14.42 -12.61
N ILE A 189 18.91 -13.55 -11.88
CA ILE A 189 19.57 -12.50 -11.09
C ILE A 189 20.08 -13.13 -9.77
N PRO A 190 21.34 -12.89 -9.37
CA PRO A 190 21.92 -13.46 -8.15
C PRO A 190 21.58 -12.63 -6.89
N PHE A 191 20.29 -12.51 -6.55
CA PHE A 191 19.79 -11.81 -5.35
C PHE A 191 20.50 -12.24 -4.07
N MET A 192 20.75 -13.55 -3.91
CA MET A 192 21.42 -14.07 -2.71
C MET A 192 22.91 -13.73 -2.64
N GLY A 193 23.54 -13.37 -3.76
CA GLY A 193 24.95 -12.94 -3.81
C GLY A 193 25.14 -11.50 -3.32
N ILE A 194 24.19 -10.62 -3.62
CA ILE A 194 24.23 -9.20 -3.22
C ILE A 194 23.61 -8.93 -1.85
N ARG A 195 23.02 -9.95 -1.20
CA ARG A 195 22.28 -9.79 0.07
C ARG A 195 23.05 -9.07 1.18
N ARG A 196 24.38 -9.21 1.24
CA ARG A 196 25.20 -8.55 2.27
C ARG A 196 25.18 -7.03 2.10
N TRP A 197 25.21 -6.57 0.85
CA TRP A 197 25.13 -5.15 0.52
C TRP A 197 23.73 -4.61 0.73
N THR A 198 22.69 -5.35 0.33
CA THR A 198 21.30 -4.91 0.53
C THR A 198 20.94 -4.87 2.02
N PHE A 199 21.38 -5.85 2.81
CA PHE A 199 21.20 -5.82 4.27
C PHE A 199 21.95 -4.66 4.91
N ALA A 200 23.22 -4.43 4.55
CA ALA A 200 23.98 -3.32 5.09
C ALA A 200 23.34 -1.96 4.76
N LEU A 201 22.91 -1.76 3.50
CA LEU A 201 22.25 -0.54 3.07
C LEU A 201 20.90 -0.35 3.77
N SER A 202 20.05 -1.38 3.81
CA SER A 202 18.74 -1.31 4.47
C SER A 202 18.86 -1.08 5.98
N SER A 203 19.80 -1.75 6.65
CA SER A 203 20.07 -1.50 8.07
C SER A 203 20.60 -0.08 8.31
N LEU A 204 21.51 0.42 7.46
CA LEU A 204 22.01 1.79 7.55
C LEU A 204 20.87 2.81 7.39
N LEU A 205 20.04 2.66 6.36
CA LEU A 205 18.91 3.54 6.11
C LEU A 205 17.88 3.48 7.23
N SER A 206 17.61 2.29 7.79
CA SER A 206 16.71 2.13 8.93
C SER A 206 17.26 2.84 10.18
N VAL A 207 18.55 2.68 10.48
CA VAL A 207 19.20 3.40 11.59
C VAL A 207 19.16 4.91 11.37
N LEU A 208 19.44 5.38 10.14
CA LEU A 208 19.36 6.80 9.81
C LEU A 208 17.94 7.34 9.99
N SER A 209 16.92 6.63 9.51
CA SER A 209 15.51 6.99 9.70
C SER A 209 15.13 7.08 11.18
N VAL A 210 15.60 6.14 12.02
CA VAL A 210 15.36 6.19 13.47
C VAL A 210 16.09 7.37 14.11
N VAL A 211 17.35 7.62 13.75
CA VAL A 211 18.11 8.77 14.28
C VAL A 211 17.46 10.09 13.87
N LEU A 212 17.04 10.22 12.61
CA LEU A 212 16.31 11.39 12.13
C LEU A 212 15.01 11.57 12.90
N PHE A 213 14.22 10.51 13.08
CA PHE A 213 12.99 10.56 13.86
C PHE A 213 13.20 10.99 15.32
N MET A 214 14.33 10.62 15.94
CA MET A 214 14.64 10.99 17.34
C MET A 214 15.25 12.40 17.47
N THR A 215 15.77 12.99 16.40
CA THR A 215 16.50 14.27 16.43
C THR A 215 15.75 15.41 15.75
N VAL A 216 14.85 15.08 14.82
CA VAL A 216 14.07 16.04 14.04
C VAL A 216 12.61 15.85 14.39
N ASP A 217 11.95 16.94 14.79
CA ASP A 217 10.52 16.92 15.08
C ASP A 217 9.72 16.62 13.82
N ILE A 218 8.88 15.58 13.87
CA ILE A 218 7.94 15.28 12.80
C ILE A 218 6.80 16.32 12.81
N ASN A 219 6.36 16.73 11.61
CA ASN A 219 5.29 17.72 11.44
C ASN A 219 3.92 17.10 11.78
N TYR A 220 3.62 16.96 13.07
CA TYR A 220 2.34 16.44 13.54
C TYR A 220 1.18 17.38 13.16
N GLY A 221 0.15 16.81 12.55
CA GLY A 221 -1.12 17.49 12.29
C GLY A 221 -1.95 17.68 13.57
N ILE A 222 -3.05 18.42 13.44
CA ILE A 222 -3.94 18.73 14.56
C ILE A 222 -4.56 17.49 15.21
N ASP A 223 -4.65 16.37 14.48
CA ASP A 223 -5.12 15.09 15.02
C ASP A 223 -4.26 14.57 16.19
N PHE A 224 -2.97 14.95 16.26
CA PHE A 224 -2.04 14.51 17.30
C PHE A 224 -1.50 15.66 18.15
N LYS A 225 -1.34 16.86 17.57
CA LYS A 225 -0.86 18.05 18.30
C LYS A 225 -2.00 18.81 19.00
N GLY A 226 -3.24 18.65 18.54
CA GLY A 226 -4.37 19.51 18.90
C GLY A 226 -4.30 20.89 18.23
N GLY A 227 -5.38 21.66 18.35
CA GLY A 227 -5.50 23.02 17.82
C GLY A 227 -6.48 23.12 16.65
N SER A 228 -6.33 24.21 15.88
CA SER A 228 -7.25 24.59 14.81
C SER A 228 -6.54 24.60 13.45
N LEU A 229 -7.19 24.04 12.43
CA LEU A 229 -6.77 24.07 11.04
C LEU A 229 -7.86 24.78 10.22
N ILE A 230 -7.46 25.82 9.51
CA ILE A 230 -8.36 26.70 8.76
C ILE A 230 -7.81 26.82 7.36
N GLU A 231 -8.58 26.38 6.38
CA GLU A 231 -8.30 26.54 4.96
C GLU A 231 -9.11 27.71 4.44
N VAL A 232 -8.40 28.70 3.91
CA VAL A 232 -8.96 29.91 3.34
C VAL A 232 -8.53 30.05 1.88
N GLN A 233 -9.42 30.56 1.05
CA GLN A 233 -9.11 30.89 -0.34
C GLN A 233 -9.27 32.39 -0.56
N ALA A 234 -8.28 33.05 -1.16
CA ALA A 234 -8.36 34.46 -1.52
C ALA A 234 -9.48 34.67 -2.54
N LYS A 235 -10.35 35.67 -2.29
CA LYS A 235 -11.43 36.03 -3.22
C LYS A 235 -10.87 36.63 -4.52
N ASP A 236 -9.76 37.35 -4.42
CA ASP A 236 -9.08 38.00 -5.55
C ASP A 236 -7.57 37.73 -5.53
N GLY A 237 -7.03 37.26 -6.65
CA GLY A 237 -5.58 37.13 -6.87
C GLY A 237 -4.90 36.03 -6.04
N THR A 238 -3.60 36.21 -5.81
CA THR A 238 -2.77 35.30 -4.99
C THR A 238 -2.84 35.71 -3.52
N ALA A 239 -2.88 34.73 -2.62
CA ALA A 239 -2.90 35.02 -1.20
C ALA A 239 -1.54 35.55 -0.72
N ASP A 240 -1.55 36.61 0.11
CA ASP A 240 -0.35 37.12 0.74
C ASP A 240 -0.16 36.47 2.12
N LEU A 241 0.69 35.45 2.16
CA LEU A 241 0.97 34.70 3.39
C LEU A 241 1.61 35.58 4.48
N ALA A 242 2.37 36.61 4.11
CA ALA A 242 3.04 37.49 5.06
C ALA A 242 2.03 38.44 5.72
N ASP A 243 1.12 39.00 4.93
CA ASP A 243 0.01 39.81 5.42
C ASP A 243 -0.91 39.00 6.35
N ILE A 244 -1.35 37.80 5.93
CA ILE A 244 -2.16 36.92 6.77
C ILE A 244 -1.45 36.63 8.09
N ARG A 245 -0.16 36.24 8.04
CA ARG A 245 0.61 35.94 9.25
C ARG A 245 0.74 37.17 10.16
N GLY A 246 0.99 38.36 9.60
CA GLY A 246 1.08 39.61 10.34
C GLY A 246 -0.20 39.90 11.12
N ARG A 247 -1.34 39.94 10.42
CA ARG A 247 -2.66 40.21 11.02
C ARG A 247 -3.02 39.20 12.10
N LEU A 248 -2.78 37.91 11.85
CA LEU A 248 -3.10 36.86 12.82
C LEU A 248 -2.20 36.87 14.06
N THR A 249 -0.96 37.34 13.93
CA THR A 249 -0.05 37.47 15.08
C THR A 249 -0.52 38.56 16.04
N GLU A 250 -1.14 39.63 15.54
CA GLU A 250 -1.69 40.74 16.34
C GLU A 250 -2.89 40.30 17.20
N LEU A 251 -3.60 39.24 16.81
CA LEU A 251 -4.79 38.73 17.51
C LEU A 251 -4.46 37.99 18.83
N ASN A 252 -3.18 37.76 19.11
CA ASN A 252 -2.68 37.12 20.33
C ASN A 252 -3.30 35.72 20.58
N ILE A 253 -3.38 34.94 19.51
CA ILE A 253 -4.01 33.60 19.45
C ILE A 253 -2.97 32.46 19.52
N GLY A 254 -1.78 32.72 20.09
CA GLY A 254 -0.69 31.74 20.17
C GLY A 254 0.13 31.60 18.89
N GLU A 255 0.83 30.48 18.72
CA GLU A 255 1.66 30.22 17.54
C GLU A 255 0.78 29.95 16.31
N VAL A 256 0.93 30.79 15.28
CA VAL A 256 0.22 30.68 14.01
C VAL A 256 1.20 30.30 12.91
N GLN A 257 0.90 29.20 12.23
CA GLN A 257 1.61 28.75 11.04
C GLN A 257 0.73 29.01 9.81
N VAL A 258 1.27 29.73 8.84
CA VAL A 258 0.58 30.07 7.59
C VAL A 258 1.41 29.53 6.44
N GLN A 259 0.81 28.66 5.63
CA GLN A 259 1.44 28.02 4.48
C GLN A 259 0.48 27.96 3.28
N GLN A 260 1.04 27.98 2.07
CA GLN A 260 0.27 27.76 0.85
C GLN A 260 -0.23 26.31 0.80
N PHE A 261 -1.42 26.09 0.27
CA PHE A 261 -2.06 24.78 0.18
C PHE A 261 -2.62 24.53 -1.22
N GLY A 262 -1.79 23.98 -2.10
CA GLY A 262 -2.18 23.74 -3.49
C GLY A 262 -2.01 24.99 -4.33
N GLU A 263 -3.12 25.57 -4.78
CA GLU A 263 -3.10 26.73 -5.66
C GLU A 263 -2.58 28.01 -4.96
N PRO A 264 -2.04 28.99 -5.69
CA PRO A 264 -1.48 30.21 -5.10
C PRO A 264 -2.46 31.10 -4.30
N ASN A 265 -3.76 30.85 -4.44
CA ASN A 265 -4.83 31.54 -3.72
C ASN A 265 -5.31 30.77 -2.48
N ASP A 266 -4.90 29.52 -2.29
CA ASP A 266 -5.32 28.66 -1.20
C ASP A 266 -4.26 28.65 -0.08
N VAL A 267 -4.69 28.93 1.14
CA VAL A 267 -3.82 29.05 2.31
C VAL A 267 -4.35 28.18 3.43
N LEU A 268 -3.45 27.41 4.02
CA LEU A 268 -3.69 26.67 5.25
C LEU A 268 -3.10 27.44 6.43
N ILE A 269 -3.98 27.78 7.37
CA ILE A 269 -3.64 28.42 8.63
C ILE A 269 -3.79 27.37 9.72
N ARG A 270 -2.73 27.16 10.50
CA ARG A 270 -2.73 26.29 11.67
C ARG A 270 -2.47 27.13 12.90
N VAL A 271 -3.34 27.00 13.90
CA VAL A 271 -3.19 27.67 15.18
C VAL A 271 -3.00 26.61 16.25
N GLY A 272 -1.97 26.78 17.09
CA GLY A 272 -1.70 25.88 18.21
C GLY A 272 -2.85 25.83 19.22
N THR A 273 -2.90 24.74 19.99
CA THR A 273 -3.85 24.56 21.10
C THR A 273 -3.78 25.73 22.08
N GLN A 274 -4.96 26.17 22.55
CA GLN A 274 -5.09 27.24 23.54
C GLN A 274 -5.33 26.68 24.95
N ASP A 275 -4.78 27.36 25.96
CA ASP A 275 -5.05 27.08 27.37
C ASP A 275 -6.50 27.50 27.71
N GLY A 276 -7.43 26.58 27.55
CA GLY A 276 -8.86 26.82 27.78
C GLY A 276 -9.81 25.78 27.19
N GLY A 277 -9.28 24.79 26.47
CA GLY A 277 -10.07 23.71 25.87
C GLY A 277 -10.84 24.16 24.62
N GLU A 278 -11.86 23.40 24.23
CA GLU A 278 -12.57 23.56 22.95
C GLU A 278 -13.23 24.94 22.78
N ASN A 279 -13.68 25.58 23.86
CA ASN A 279 -14.24 26.94 23.83
C ASN A 279 -13.20 28.01 23.45
N ALA A 280 -11.95 27.82 23.87
CA ALA A 280 -10.87 28.73 23.51
C ALA A 280 -10.50 28.57 22.03
N GLU A 281 -10.54 27.34 21.50
CA GLU A 281 -10.31 27.08 20.08
C GLU A 281 -11.40 27.68 19.18
N GLN A 282 -12.67 27.64 19.60
CA GLN A 282 -13.77 28.32 18.89
C GLN A 282 -13.59 29.85 18.89
N THR A 283 -13.16 30.42 20.02
CA THR A 283 -12.87 31.86 20.11
C THR A 283 -11.75 32.27 19.14
N VAL A 284 -10.73 31.41 18.94
CA VAL A 284 -9.69 31.64 17.92
C VAL A 284 -10.29 31.68 16.53
N ILE A 285 -11.19 30.77 16.19
CA ILE A 285 -11.84 30.73 14.87
C ILE A 285 -12.66 31.98 14.63
N ASP A 286 -13.41 32.44 15.63
CA ASP A 286 -14.21 33.66 15.53
C ASP A 286 -13.33 34.89 15.30
N LYS A 287 -12.19 34.98 15.98
CA LYS A 287 -11.19 36.04 15.75
C LYS A 287 -10.60 35.98 14.34
N VAL A 288 -10.17 34.79 13.89
CA VAL A 288 -9.60 34.59 12.55
C VAL A 288 -10.63 34.92 11.48
N ARG A 289 -11.89 34.50 11.68
CA ARG A 289 -13.00 34.81 10.78
C ARG A 289 -13.28 36.30 10.73
N GLY A 290 -13.35 36.96 11.89
CA GLY A 290 -13.55 38.41 11.96
C GLY A 290 -12.51 39.19 11.16
N GLU A 291 -11.25 38.74 11.17
CA GLU A 291 -10.14 39.40 10.48
C GLU A 291 -10.07 39.09 8.97
N LEU A 292 -10.37 37.85 8.55
CA LEU A 292 -10.10 37.40 7.18
C LEU A 292 -11.34 37.26 6.29
N GLN A 293 -12.55 37.19 6.84
CA GLN A 293 -13.77 36.86 6.07
C GLN A 293 -14.10 37.82 4.92
N ASP A 294 -13.63 39.07 4.99
CA ASP A 294 -13.90 40.06 3.95
C ASP A 294 -13.10 39.78 2.68
N GLN A 295 -11.84 39.34 2.83
CA GLN A 295 -10.90 39.09 1.72
C GLN A 295 -10.79 37.61 1.33
N TYR A 296 -11.21 36.70 2.22
CA TYR A 296 -11.01 35.27 2.05
C TYR A 296 -12.29 34.47 2.30
N ASP A 297 -12.50 33.43 1.49
CA ASP A 297 -13.54 32.42 1.68
C ASP A 297 -13.04 31.28 2.56
N PHE A 298 -13.78 30.96 3.62
CA PHE A 298 -13.46 29.85 4.52
C PHE A 298 -13.91 28.54 3.89
N ARG A 299 -12.95 27.76 3.39
CA ARG A 299 -13.18 26.50 2.69
C ARG A 299 -13.29 25.33 3.65
N ARG A 300 -12.50 25.31 4.71
CA ARG A 300 -12.49 24.22 5.71
C ARG A 300 -12.02 24.72 7.05
N VAL A 301 -12.68 24.28 8.12
CA VAL A 301 -12.31 24.56 9.50
C VAL A 301 -12.36 23.25 10.27
N GLU A 302 -11.25 22.84 10.84
CA GLU A 302 -11.14 21.65 11.67
C GLU A 302 -10.54 22.02 13.03
N VAL A 303 -11.13 21.50 14.09
CA VAL A 303 -10.77 21.82 15.47
C VAL A 303 -10.67 20.53 16.25
N VAL A 304 -9.52 20.32 16.88
CA VAL A 304 -9.23 19.13 17.68
C VAL A 304 -8.66 19.56 19.02
N GLY A 305 -9.46 19.41 20.07
CA GLY A 305 -9.02 19.72 21.43
C GLY A 305 -7.93 18.76 21.94
N PRO A 306 -7.11 19.21 22.92
CA PRO A 306 -5.97 18.45 23.45
C PRO A 306 -6.32 17.06 24.01
N THR A 307 -7.52 16.91 24.59
CA THR A 307 -8.00 15.60 25.07
C THR A 307 -8.25 14.63 23.93
N VAL A 308 -8.82 15.11 22.82
CA VAL A 308 -9.17 14.28 21.66
C VAL A 308 -7.90 13.87 20.92
N SER A 309 -6.95 14.79 20.74
CA SER A 309 -5.67 14.48 20.08
C SER A 309 -4.83 13.48 20.88
N GLY A 310 -4.80 13.59 22.21
CA GLY A 310 -4.16 12.60 23.07
C GLY A 310 -4.76 11.19 22.94
N GLU A 311 -6.09 11.09 22.86
CA GLU A 311 -6.78 9.82 22.65
C GLU A 311 -6.52 9.26 21.24
N LEU A 312 -6.56 10.10 20.20
CA LEU A 312 -6.26 9.71 18.81
C LEU A 312 -4.83 9.20 18.66
N ALA A 313 -3.84 9.84 19.31
CA ALA A 313 -2.45 9.39 19.30
C ALA A 313 -2.28 8.00 19.94
N LYS A 314 -2.89 7.80 21.11
CA LYS A 314 -2.87 6.52 21.82
C LYS A 314 -3.56 5.43 21.00
N GLN A 315 -4.74 5.73 20.48
CA GLN A 315 -5.49 4.85 19.59
C GLN A 315 -4.64 4.46 18.38
N GLY A 316 -4.10 5.42 17.63
CA GLY A 316 -3.25 5.16 16.47
C GLY A 316 -2.09 4.20 16.76
N THR A 317 -1.42 4.38 17.91
CA THR A 317 -0.35 3.49 18.36
C THR A 317 -0.86 2.06 18.62
N ILE A 318 -2.00 1.93 19.32
CA ILE A 318 -2.64 0.63 19.58
C ILE A 318 -3.05 -0.05 18.27
N ALA A 319 -3.62 0.67 17.30
CA ALA A 319 -3.97 0.10 16.00
C ALA A 319 -2.76 -0.49 15.29
N MET A 320 -1.64 0.23 15.25
CA MET A 320 -0.43 -0.28 14.60
C MET A 320 0.04 -1.58 15.25
N LEU A 321 0.06 -1.66 16.58
CA LEU A 321 0.42 -2.88 17.31
C LEU A 321 -0.57 -4.02 17.06
N VAL A 322 -1.88 -3.75 17.12
CA VAL A 322 -2.92 -4.75 16.88
C VAL A 322 -2.87 -5.28 15.44
N ALA A 323 -2.64 -4.41 14.45
CA ALA A 323 -2.48 -4.82 13.05
C ALA A 323 -1.25 -5.72 12.88
N LEU A 324 -0.09 -5.33 13.43
CA LEU A 324 1.13 -6.13 13.39
C LEU A 324 0.94 -7.50 14.07
N LEU A 325 0.29 -7.53 15.23
CA LEU A 325 0.01 -8.78 15.96
C LEU A 325 -1.00 -9.67 15.22
N GLY A 326 -2.08 -9.10 14.68
CA GLY A 326 -3.08 -9.85 13.91
C GLY A 326 -2.49 -10.48 12.66
N ILE A 327 -1.62 -9.74 11.97
CA ILE A 327 -0.85 -10.21 10.84
C ILE A 327 0.13 -11.32 11.24
N LEU A 328 0.88 -11.13 12.34
CA LEU A 328 1.79 -12.14 12.86
C LEU A 328 1.05 -13.44 13.13
N ALA A 329 -0.09 -13.36 13.83
CA ALA A 329 -0.92 -14.52 14.15
C ALA A 329 -1.38 -15.23 12.88
N TYR A 330 -1.82 -14.46 11.87
CA TYR A 330 -2.22 -15.02 10.59
C TYR A 330 -1.05 -15.71 9.85
N VAL A 331 0.10 -15.02 9.71
CA VAL A 331 1.27 -15.56 9.02
C VAL A 331 1.83 -16.78 9.76
N TRP A 332 1.82 -16.80 11.09
CA TRP A 332 2.24 -17.94 11.89
C TRP A 332 1.27 -19.14 11.79
N PHE A 333 -0.02 -18.90 11.66
CA PHE A 333 -0.96 -20.00 11.38
C PHE A 333 -0.77 -20.54 9.96
N ARG A 334 -0.52 -19.66 8.99
CA ARG A 334 -0.43 -20.00 7.57
C ARG A 334 0.94 -20.56 7.15
N PHE A 335 2.01 -20.16 7.82
CA PHE A 335 3.41 -20.51 7.56
C PHE A 335 4.14 -20.91 8.84
N GLU A 336 5.32 -21.53 8.75
CA GLU A 336 6.10 -21.82 9.95
C GLU A 336 6.61 -20.53 10.61
N TRP A 337 6.89 -20.57 11.91
CA TRP A 337 7.24 -19.38 12.71
C TRP A 337 8.43 -18.59 12.15
N GLN A 338 9.37 -19.25 11.46
CA GLN A 338 10.53 -18.65 10.81
C GLN A 338 10.11 -17.64 9.73
N PHE A 339 9.07 -17.98 8.96
CA PHE A 339 8.49 -17.08 7.95
C PHE A 339 7.78 -15.91 8.63
N ALA A 340 7.05 -16.17 9.72
CA ALA A 340 6.37 -15.11 10.47
C ALA A 340 7.34 -14.06 11.02
N VAL A 341 8.48 -14.47 11.60
CA VAL A 341 9.51 -13.55 12.08
C VAL A 341 10.16 -12.77 10.91
N GLY A 342 10.48 -13.44 9.80
CA GLY A 342 11.05 -12.78 8.62
C GLY A 342 10.10 -11.73 8.03
N ALA A 343 8.80 -12.05 7.96
CA ALA A 343 7.77 -11.10 7.52
C ALA A 343 7.69 -9.88 8.43
N ILE A 344 7.69 -10.06 9.77
CA ILE A 344 7.68 -8.93 10.71
C ILE A 344 8.88 -8.03 10.51
N ILE A 345 10.08 -8.59 10.40
CA ILE A 345 11.31 -7.78 10.25
C ILE A 345 11.23 -6.92 8.98
N ALA A 346 10.75 -7.49 7.87
CA ALA A 346 10.53 -6.76 6.63
C ALA A 346 9.46 -5.67 6.80
N THR A 347 8.33 -5.97 7.44
CA THR A 347 7.26 -4.99 7.69
C THR A 347 7.72 -3.86 8.62
N VAL A 348 8.47 -4.15 9.68
CA VAL A 348 9.03 -3.14 10.58
C VAL A 348 10.01 -2.25 9.84
N HIS A 349 10.87 -2.83 8.99
CA HIS A 349 11.72 -2.05 8.09
C HIS A 349 10.89 -1.08 7.26
N ASP A 350 9.80 -1.53 6.65
CA ASP A 350 8.98 -0.68 5.77
C ASP A 350 8.32 0.47 6.56
N ILE A 351 7.82 0.20 7.77
CA ILE A 351 7.27 1.24 8.66
C ILE A 351 8.34 2.26 9.02
N VAL A 352 9.54 1.82 9.40
CA VAL A 352 10.66 2.70 9.75
C VAL A 352 11.05 3.57 8.56
N MET A 353 11.11 2.99 7.36
CA MET A 353 11.39 3.74 6.14
C MET A 353 10.30 4.77 5.83
N THR A 354 9.03 4.42 6.00
CA THR A 354 7.91 5.36 5.80
C THR A 354 7.92 6.48 6.83
N ILE A 355 8.24 6.21 8.10
CA ILE A 355 8.39 7.26 9.13
C ILE A 355 9.56 8.18 8.77
N GLY A 356 10.70 7.62 8.37
CA GLY A 356 11.85 8.40 7.88
C GLY A 356 11.49 9.29 6.70
N PHE A 357 10.65 8.81 5.78
CA PHE A 357 10.11 9.59 4.67
C PHE A 357 9.28 10.79 5.14
N PHE A 358 8.40 10.63 6.13
CA PHE A 358 7.65 11.77 6.71
C PHE A 358 8.59 12.81 7.34
N VAL A 359 9.61 12.37 8.07
CA VAL A 359 10.58 13.26 8.71
C VAL A 359 11.37 14.05 7.66
N ILE A 360 11.86 13.40 6.61
CA ILE A 360 12.67 14.03 5.55
C ILE A 360 11.84 15.00 4.70
N THR A 361 10.60 14.62 4.37
CA THR A 361 9.76 15.42 3.48
C THR A 361 9.04 16.56 4.21
N GLY A 362 8.96 16.52 5.53
CA GLY A 362 8.20 17.48 6.32
C GLY A 362 6.69 17.41 6.08
N LEU A 363 6.20 16.34 5.43
CA LEU A 363 4.78 16.13 5.20
C LEU A 363 4.03 16.02 6.54
N GLU A 364 2.81 16.56 6.55
CA GLU A 364 1.98 16.50 7.74
C GLU A 364 1.66 15.05 8.12
N PHE A 365 1.97 14.69 9.36
CA PHE A 365 1.62 13.41 9.96
C PHE A 365 0.28 13.52 10.68
N ASN A 366 -0.78 13.00 10.08
CA ASN A 366 -2.15 13.03 10.60
C ASN A 366 -2.81 11.64 10.50
N GLN A 367 -4.12 11.54 10.73
CA GLN A 367 -4.79 10.24 10.71
C GLN A 367 -4.76 9.55 9.33
N SER A 368 -4.75 10.33 8.24
CA SER A 368 -4.57 9.78 6.89
C SER A 368 -3.18 9.20 6.70
N SER A 369 -2.14 9.78 7.32
CA SER A 369 -0.78 9.23 7.32
C SER A 369 -0.71 7.87 8.04
N LEU A 370 -1.42 7.70 9.17
CA LEU A 370 -1.56 6.39 9.82
C LEU A 370 -2.30 5.37 8.94
N ALA A 371 -3.35 5.81 8.23
CA ALA A 371 -4.08 4.98 7.28
C ALA A 371 -3.17 4.47 6.15
N ALA A 372 -2.30 5.34 5.62
CA ALA A 372 -1.29 4.95 4.64
C ALA A 372 -0.34 3.88 5.21
N ILE A 373 0.22 4.09 6.41
CA ILE A 373 1.13 3.11 7.05
C ILE A 373 0.45 1.75 7.23
N LEU A 374 -0.77 1.72 7.76
CA LEU A 374 -1.52 0.47 7.94
C LEU A 374 -1.79 -0.24 6.61
N THR A 375 -2.06 0.52 5.55
CA THR A 375 -2.28 -0.01 4.21
C THR A 375 -0.98 -0.54 3.60
N ILE A 376 0.15 0.14 3.80
CA ILE A 376 1.49 -0.29 3.38
C ILE A 376 1.85 -1.63 4.02
N ILE A 377 1.55 -1.80 5.31
CA ILE A 377 1.78 -3.06 6.03
C ILE A 377 1.06 -4.21 5.31
N GLY A 378 -0.24 -4.07 5.02
CA GLY A 378 -1.02 -5.08 4.30
C GLY A 378 -0.49 -5.33 2.88
N TYR A 379 -0.10 -4.27 2.17
CA TYR A 379 0.42 -4.35 0.81
C TYR A 379 1.78 -5.05 0.73
N SER A 380 2.78 -4.63 1.53
CA SER A 380 4.12 -5.23 1.53
C SER A 380 4.10 -6.72 1.89
N LEU A 381 3.18 -7.09 2.78
CA LEU A 381 2.99 -8.49 3.15
C LEU A 381 2.36 -9.34 2.07
N ASN A 382 1.51 -8.76 1.20
CA ASN A 382 1.00 -9.49 0.03
C ASN A 382 2.18 -10.04 -0.78
N ASP A 383 3.12 -9.18 -1.20
CA ASP A 383 4.31 -9.58 -1.96
C ASP A 383 5.18 -10.57 -1.17
N THR A 384 5.38 -10.36 0.13
CA THR A 384 6.15 -11.27 0.98
C THR A 384 5.54 -12.68 1.03
N ILE A 385 4.21 -12.79 1.16
CA ILE A 385 3.46 -14.05 1.16
C ILE A 385 3.64 -14.80 -0.17
N VAL A 386 3.67 -14.08 -1.30
CA VAL A 386 3.95 -14.68 -2.61
C VAL A 386 5.28 -15.40 -2.64
N VAL A 387 6.33 -14.67 -2.22
CA VAL A 387 7.69 -15.20 -2.29
C VAL A 387 7.83 -16.35 -1.31
N TYR A 388 7.22 -16.26 -0.13
CA TYR A 388 7.23 -17.32 0.88
C TYR A 388 6.49 -18.58 0.44
N ASP A 389 5.34 -18.44 -0.22
CA ASP A 389 4.62 -19.58 -0.76
C ASP A 389 5.46 -20.29 -1.83
N ARG A 390 6.18 -19.52 -2.67
CA ARG A 390 7.13 -20.11 -3.63
C ARG A 390 8.31 -20.79 -2.96
N VAL A 391 8.94 -20.16 -1.97
CA VAL A 391 10.03 -20.79 -1.20
C VAL A 391 9.57 -22.10 -0.56
N ARG A 392 8.34 -22.15 -0.04
CA ARG A 392 7.75 -23.37 0.52
C ARG A 392 7.48 -24.44 -0.55
N GLU A 393 6.98 -24.06 -1.71
CA GLU A 393 6.80 -24.96 -2.86
C GLU A 393 8.16 -25.55 -3.29
N ASP A 394 9.19 -24.72 -3.40
CA ASP A 394 10.53 -25.13 -3.81
C ASP A 394 11.24 -25.98 -2.76
N LEU A 395 11.03 -25.73 -1.47
CA LEU A 395 11.53 -26.59 -0.39
C LEU A 395 10.96 -28.01 -0.48
N ARG A 396 9.69 -28.16 -0.86
CA ARG A 396 9.05 -29.45 -1.07
C ARG A 396 9.52 -30.13 -2.36
N LYS A 397 9.69 -29.35 -3.43
CA LYS A 397 10.08 -29.84 -4.77
C LYS A 397 11.55 -30.22 -4.85
N TYR A 398 12.45 -29.39 -4.31
CA TYR A 398 13.91 -29.53 -4.42
C TYR A 398 14.57 -29.88 -3.08
N LYS A 399 14.37 -31.11 -2.60
CA LYS A 399 14.83 -31.56 -1.27
C LYS A 399 16.34 -31.44 -1.00
N LYS A 400 17.18 -31.42 -2.06
CA LYS A 400 18.65 -31.41 -1.98
C LYS A 400 19.31 -30.10 -2.40
N MET A 401 18.57 -29.18 -3.04
CA MET A 401 19.15 -27.93 -3.57
C MET A 401 19.62 -27.01 -2.43
N PRO A 402 20.84 -26.45 -2.43
CA PRO A 402 21.30 -25.54 -1.38
C PRO A 402 20.32 -24.38 -1.12
N LEU A 403 20.13 -24.01 0.16
CA LEU A 403 19.16 -22.97 0.55
C LEU A 403 19.38 -21.62 -0.18
N PRO A 404 20.62 -21.11 -0.37
CA PRO A 404 20.83 -19.87 -1.13
C PRO A 404 20.39 -19.98 -2.59
N GLU A 405 20.63 -21.12 -3.25
CA GLU A 405 20.20 -21.33 -4.63
C GLU A 405 18.68 -21.41 -4.73
N LEU A 406 18.05 -22.11 -3.78
CA LEU A 406 16.60 -22.23 -3.68
C LEU A 406 15.92 -20.87 -3.49
N LEU A 407 16.40 -20.07 -2.53
CA LEU A 407 15.87 -18.71 -2.31
C LEU A 407 16.06 -17.83 -3.54
N ASN A 408 17.21 -17.95 -4.21
CA ASN A 408 17.46 -17.20 -5.44
C ASN A 408 16.49 -17.59 -6.56
N ASN A 409 16.20 -18.88 -6.73
CA ASN A 409 15.25 -19.38 -7.72
C ASN A 409 13.83 -18.89 -7.41
N ALA A 410 13.38 -19.01 -6.16
CA ALA A 410 12.06 -18.57 -5.73
C ALA A 410 11.82 -17.07 -6.00
N ILE A 411 12.82 -16.22 -5.73
CA ILE A 411 12.75 -14.78 -6.01
C ILE A 411 12.67 -14.52 -7.52
N ASN A 412 13.51 -15.16 -8.33
CA ASN A 412 13.49 -14.97 -9.79
C ASN A 412 12.16 -15.42 -10.42
N GLU A 413 11.59 -16.53 -9.95
CA GLU A 413 10.33 -17.07 -10.47
C GLU A 413 9.12 -16.20 -10.09
N THR A 414 9.20 -15.48 -8.97
CA THR A 414 8.15 -14.56 -8.51
C THR A 414 8.38 -13.11 -8.92
N LEU A 415 9.54 -12.77 -9.51
CA LEU A 415 9.92 -11.41 -9.91
C LEU A 415 8.93 -10.79 -10.91
N SER A 416 8.48 -11.59 -11.89
CA SER A 416 7.50 -11.15 -12.89
C SER A 416 6.22 -10.68 -12.20
N ARG A 417 5.71 -11.48 -11.25
CA ARG A 417 4.50 -11.14 -10.50
C ARG A 417 4.71 -9.88 -9.66
N THR A 418 5.68 -9.89 -8.74
CA THR A 418 5.92 -8.78 -7.79
C THR A 418 6.19 -7.45 -8.49
N THR A 419 6.90 -7.46 -9.62
CA THR A 419 7.17 -6.24 -10.38
C THR A 419 5.92 -5.72 -11.09
N LEU A 420 5.15 -6.59 -11.74
CA LEU A 420 3.97 -6.17 -12.50
C LEU A 420 2.86 -5.64 -11.57
N THR A 421 2.71 -6.21 -10.38
CA THR A 421 1.75 -5.78 -9.35
C THR A 421 2.15 -4.44 -8.72
N ALA A 422 3.45 -4.25 -8.48
CA ALA A 422 4.00 -2.97 -8.05
C ALA A 422 3.73 -1.88 -9.09
N VAL A 423 4.00 -2.16 -10.37
CA VAL A 423 3.78 -1.19 -11.45
C VAL A 423 2.31 -0.79 -11.58
N THR A 424 1.35 -1.72 -11.55
CA THR A 424 -0.08 -1.35 -11.63
C THR A 424 -0.52 -0.50 -10.45
N THR A 425 -0.04 -0.81 -9.25
CA THR A 425 -0.34 -0.04 -8.04
C THR A 425 0.29 1.34 -8.09
N ILE A 426 1.55 1.44 -8.53
CA ILE A 426 2.27 2.70 -8.73
C ILE A 426 1.56 3.58 -9.76
N LEU A 427 1.09 3.02 -10.88
CA LEU A 427 0.36 3.78 -11.90
C LEU A 427 -0.94 4.40 -11.35
N ALA A 428 -1.70 3.64 -10.56
CA ALA A 428 -2.90 4.15 -9.90
C ALA A 428 -2.57 5.23 -8.85
N LEU A 429 -1.56 5.00 -8.02
CA LEU A 429 -1.09 5.97 -7.01
C LEU A 429 -0.53 7.23 -7.65
N LEU A 430 0.20 7.13 -8.76
CA LEU A 430 0.75 8.28 -9.46
C LEU A 430 -0.37 9.19 -9.99
N ALA A 431 -1.46 8.61 -10.50
CA ALA A 431 -2.63 9.38 -10.89
C ALA A 431 -3.26 10.12 -9.68
N LEU A 432 -3.32 9.47 -8.51
CA LEU A 432 -3.78 10.13 -7.28
C LEU A 432 -2.82 11.21 -6.77
N VAL A 433 -1.51 11.02 -6.90
CA VAL A 433 -0.51 12.03 -6.51
C VAL A 433 -0.61 13.26 -7.40
N LEU A 434 -0.82 13.07 -8.72
CA LEU A 434 -0.86 14.16 -9.68
C LEU A 434 -2.21 14.88 -9.75
N PHE A 435 -3.32 14.16 -9.53
CA PHE A 435 -4.67 14.67 -9.76
C PHE A 435 -5.62 14.55 -8.57
N GLY A 436 -5.21 13.92 -7.46
CA GLY A 436 -6.09 13.61 -6.32
C GLY A 436 -6.34 14.76 -5.34
N GLY A 437 -5.64 15.89 -5.51
CA GLY A 437 -5.77 17.07 -4.66
C GLY A 437 -4.93 17.00 -3.37
N GLU A 438 -4.81 18.15 -2.70
CA GLU A 438 -3.89 18.33 -1.55
C GLU A 438 -4.34 17.59 -0.29
N VAL A 439 -5.65 17.43 -0.07
CA VAL A 439 -6.22 16.82 1.14
C VAL A 439 -5.77 15.36 1.33
N ILE A 440 -5.53 14.61 0.25
CA ILE A 440 -5.04 13.22 0.31
C ILE A 440 -3.56 13.09 -0.07
N ARG A 441 -2.84 14.19 -0.28
CA ARG A 441 -1.46 14.16 -0.79
C ARG A 441 -0.48 13.47 0.16
N SER A 442 -0.57 13.71 1.47
CA SER A 442 0.25 12.99 2.46
C SER A 442 0.01 11.49 2.40
N PHE A 443 -1.24 11.07 2.22
CA PHE A 443 -1.60 9.65 2.08
C PHE A 443 -1.04 9.05 0.79
N THR A 444 -1.26 9.70 -0.36
CA THR A 444 -0.90 9.15 -1.67
C THR A 444 0.62 9.10 -1.88
N LEU A 445 1.36 10.12 -1.40
CA LEU A 445 2.83 10.13 -1.43
C LEU A 445 3.43 9.07 -0.51
N ALA A 446 2.91 8.93 0.72
CA ALA A 446 3.37 7.90 1.65
C ALA A 446 3.09 6.50 1.09
N MET A 447 1.91 6.27 0.52
CA MET A 447 1.56 5.02 -0.16
C MET A 447 2.48 4.75 -1.35
N LEU A 448 2.76 5.75 -2.19
CA LEU A 448 3.65 5.58 -3.34
C LEU A 448 5.06 5.18 -2.89
N PHE A 449 5.60 5.88 -1.90
CA PHE A 449 6.88 5.54 -1.28
C PHE A 449 6.85 4.13 -0.68
N GLY A 450 5.82 3.81 0.08
CA GLY A 450 5.65 2.51 0.74
C GLY A 450 5.50 1.34 -0.21
N VAL A 451 4.82 1.51 -1.35
CA VAL A 451 4.74 0.48 -2.40
C VAL A 451 6.12 0.20 -2.98
N VAL A 452 6.88 1.25 -3.33
CA VAL A 452 8.23 1.11 -3.89
C VAL A 452 9.17 0.40 -2.90
N PHE A 453 9.20 0.86 -1.65
CA PHE A 453 10.06 0.27 -0.62
C PHE A 453 9.59 -1.10 -0.15
N GLY A 454 8.28 -1.35 -0.12
CA GLY A 454 7.70 -2.65 0.20
C GLY A 454 8.06 -3.72 -0.84
N THR A 455 7.97 -3.39 -2.14
CA THR A 455 8.43 -4.29 -3.21
C THR A 455 9.94 -4.54 -3.15
N TYR A 456 10.74 -3.51 -2.83
CA TYR A 456 12.17 -3.69 -2.58
C TYR A 456 12.42 -4.61 -1.38
N SER A 457 11.71 -4.40 -0.27
CA SER A 457 11.86 -5.16 0.98
C SER A 457 11.47 -6.62 0.80
N SER A 458 10.37 -6.93 0.10
CA SER A 458 9.96 -8.32 -0.15
C SER A 458 11.00 -9.11 -0.95
N ILE A 459 11.64 -8.48 -1.94
CA ILE A 459 12.66 -9.08 -2.82
C ILE A 459 14.03 -9.20 -2.14
N PHE A 460 14.52 -8.11 -1.53
CA PHE A 460 15.90 -7.98 -1.07
C PHE A 460 16.10 -8.20 0.43
N ILE A 461 15.02 -8.19 1.22
CA ILE A 461 15.05 -8.34 2.68
C ILE A 461 14.32 -9.61 3.10
N ALA A 462 13.00 -9.70 2.90
CA ALA A 462 12.16 -10.75 3.44
C ALA A 462 12.63 -12.15 3.04
N ALA A 463 12.78 -12.41 1.74
CA ALA A 463 13.20 -13.73 1.25
C ALA A 463 14.67 -14.07 1.58
N PRO A 464 15.65 -13.16 1.40
CA PRO A 464 17.03 -13.42 1.82
C PRO A 464 17.20 -13.63 3.33
N LEU A 465 16.39 -13.00 4.18
CA LEU A 465 16.45 -13.16 5.65
C LEU A 465 16.18 -14.60 6.09
N LEU A 466 15.41 -15.37 5.31
CA LEU A 466 15.12 -16.77 5.60
C LEU A 466 16.36 -17.66 5.71
N ILE A 467 17.50 -17.23 5.15
CA ILE A 467 18.76 -17.96 5.28
C ILE A 467 19.24 -18.07 6.73
N LEU A 468 18.90 -17.09 7.58
CA LEU A 468 19.32 -17.05 8.99
C LEU A 468 18.62 -18.13 9.83
N PHE A 469 17.41 -18.53 9.43
CA PHE A 469 16.58 -19.48 10.17
C PHE A 469 16.85 -20.95 9.84
N LYS A 470 17.80 -21.25 8.94
CA LYS A 470 18.20 -22.62 8.56
C LYS A 470 17.00 -23.54 8.36
N LEU A 471 16.14 -23.23 7.38
CA LEU A 471 14.86 -23.89 7.06
C LEU A 471 14.95 -25.40 6.72
N ARG A 472 16.11 -26.05 6.89
CA ARG A 472 16.29 -27.50 6.77
C ARG A 472 16.97 -28.06 8.03
N PRO A 473 16.49 -29.20 8.56
CA PRO A 473 17.28 -29.97 9.52
C PRO A 473 18.63 -30.34 8.89
N GLN A 474 19.73 -30.22 9.63
CA GLN A 474 21.12 -30.43 9.21
C GLN A 474 21.45 -31.83 8.63
N ALA A 475 20.47 -32.72 8.44
CA ALA A 475 20.68 -34.08 7.95
C ALA A 475 21.33 -34.14 6.54
N ALA A 476 21.10 -33.14 5.68
CA ALA A 476 21.71 -33.11 4.34
C ALA A 476 23.18 -32.64 4.34
N ALA A 477 23.60 -31.85 5.33
CA ALA A 477 24.99 -31.40 5.45
C ALA A 477 25.89 -32.54 5.97
N ALA A 478 25.36 -33.40 6.85
CA ALA A 478 26.06 -34.57 7.36
C ALA A 478 26.34 -35.64 6.29
N ASP A 479 25.49 -35.76 5.26
CA ASP A 479 25.70 -36.68 4.14
C ASP A 479 26.77 -36.18 3.15
N GLU A 480 26.92 -34.86 3.02
CA GLU A 480 28.01 -34.25 2.23
C GLU A 480 29.35 -34.39 2.95
N GLU A 481 29.39 -34.12 4.26
CA GLU A 481 30.59 -34.30 5.08
C GLU A 481 31.04 -35.77 5.13
N LYS A 482 30.10 -36.72 5.22
CA LYS A 482 30.39 -38.17 5.13
C LYS A 482 30.86 -38.63 3.75
N ARG A 483 30.40 -38.01 2.67
CA ARG A 483 30.89 -38.33 1.30
C ARG A 483 32.29 -37.80 1.07
N VAL A 484 32.59 -36.60 1.56
CA VAL A 484 33.92 -36.00 1.47
C VAL A 484 34.93 -36.69 2.39
N SER A 485 34.50 -37.16 3.58
CA SER A 485 35.36 -37.93 4.49
C SER A 485 35.52 -39.39 4.05
N GLY A 486 34.48 -40.02 3.50
CA GLY A 486 34.50 -41.41 3.02
C GLY A 486 35.33 -41.62 1.74
N GLY A 487 35.45 -40.59 0.89
CA GLY A 487 36.29 -40.64 -0.31
C GLY A 487 37.80 -40.59 -0.03
N LYS A 488 38.22 -40.12 1.15
CA LYS A 488 39.63 -40.07 1.54
C LYS A 488 40.14 -41.37 2.21
N ALA A 489 39.24 -42.26 2.63
CA ALA A 489 39.61 -43.48 3.35
C ALA A 489 39.87 -44.70 2.42
N VAL A 490 39.70 -44.56 1.11
CA VAL A 490 39.92 -45.66 0.12
C VAL A 490 41.21 -45.45 -0.68
N ALA A 491 41.99 -44.41 -0.35
CA ALA A 491 43.27 -44.10 -0.98
C ALA A 491 44.41 -44.13 0.06
N THR A 492 44.65 -45.31 0.63
CA THR A 492 45.90 -45.66 1.32
C THR A 492 46.18 -47.14 1.15
#